data_AF-A0A384KDN2-F1
#
_entry.id   AF-A0A384KDN2-F1
#
_cell.length_a   1.000
_cell.length_b   1.000
_cell.length_c   1.000
_cell.angle_alpha   90.00
_cell.angle_beta   90.00
_cell.angle_gamma   90.00
#
_symmetry.space_group_name_H-M   'P 1'
#
loop_
_entity.id
_entity.type
_entity.pdbx_description
1 polymer ?
#
loop_
_entity_poly.entity_id
_entity_poly.type
_entity_poly.pdbx_seq_one_letter_code
_entity_poly.pdbx_strand_id
1 'polypeptide(L)'
;MDERDQATVVGGTTSFTREEQPEERNKNEVTLLEIKRKVQNEKEAQKDDHKQRKFKIINYTSKDSLVSKVEKDFFLYFCFLCGYNCLISETDVADLPRRTTDGSIIFPFKKIVHKKFHKTKKEHILIRRKEDALEVQFRILCKECGVPIGYVNSLDQDNAFIYYYSYSFVRSQTKSRLFKDISL
;
A
#
# COMPACT_ATOMS: atom_id res chain seq x y z
N MET A 1 -33.35 54.67 -65.15
CA MET A 1 -34.67 55.29 -65.23
C MET A 1 -35.05 55.62 -63.81
N ASP A 2 -34.94 56.85 -63.31
CA ASP A 2 -34.68 58.13 -63.96
C ASP A 2 -33.95 59.06 -63.01
N GLU A 3 -33.27 60.03 -63.62
CA GLU A 3 -32.55 61.10 -62.96
C GLU A 3 -33.47 62.04 -62.19
N ARG A 4 -32.86 62.60 -61.13
CA ARG A 4 -33.01 63.96 -60.59
C ARG A 4 -34.10 64.83 -61.20
N ASP A 5 -34.83 65.52 -60.32
CA ASP A 5 -34.91 66.96 -60.46
C ASP A 5 -34.87 67.68 -59.10
N GLN A 6 -34.01 68.69 -59.06
CA GLN A 6 -33.78 69.63 -57.99
C GLN A 6 -34.82 70.75 -58.05
N ALA A 7 -35.26 71.26 -56.91
CA ALA A 7 -35.50 72.71 -56.77
C ALA A 7 -35.54 73.12 -55.29
N THR A 8 -34.48 73.83 -54.91
CA THR A 8 -34.29 74.72 -53.76
C THR A 8 -35.42 75.73 -53.54
N VAL A 9 -35.79 75.97 -52.26
CA VAL A 9 -36.11 77.31 -51.75
C VAL A 9 -35.59 77.47 -50.31
N VAL A 10 -35.03 78.66 -50.09
CA VAL A 10 -34.26 79.21 -48.96
C VAL A 10 -35.14 79.60 -47.77
N GLY A 11 -34.59 79.56 -46.56
CA GLY A 11 -35.10 80.38 -45.44
C GLY A 11 -34.82 79.83 -44.06
N GLY A 12 -33.63 80.12 -43.50
CA GLY A 12 -33.30 79.82 -42.12
C GLY A 12 -34.08 80.68 -41.12
N THR A 13 -34.60 80.05 -40.07
CA THR A 13 -34.92 80.71 -38.80
C THR A 13 -34.33 79.88 -37.65
N THR A 14 -33.61 80.60 -36.81
CA THR A 14 -32.80 80.15 -35.67
C THR A 14 -33.67 79.59 -34.54
N SER A 15 -33.36 78.37 -34.09
CA SER A 15 -33.88 77.81 -32.83
C SER A 15 -32.73 77.49 -31.87
N PHE A 16 -32.63 78.38 -30.87
CA PHE A 16 -32.21 78.16 -29.48
C PHE A 16 -31.54 76.81 -29.14
N THR A 17 -30.23 76.88 -28.90
CA THR A 17 -29.49 75.89 -28.11
C THR A 17 -29.95 75.96 -26.65
N ARG A 18 -30.54 74.88 -26.16
CA ARG A 18 -30.77 74.67 -24.73
C ARG A 18 -29.78 73.59 -24.27
N GLU A 19 -28.81 74.01 -23.47
CA GLU A 19 -27.90 73.13 -22.75
C GLU A 19 -28.72 72.31 -21.75
N GLU A 20 -28.79 71.00 -21.95
CA GLU A 20 -29.30 70.08 -20.94
C GLU A 20 -28.12 69.34 -20.28
N GLN A 21 -28.04 69.57 -18.97
CA GLN A 21 -27.03 69.06 -18.05
C GLN A 21 -27.12 67.53 -17.91
N PRO A 22 -26.01 66.85 -17.56
CA PRO A 22 -26.03 65.41 -17.31
C PRO A 22 -26.76 65.13 -15.99
N GLU A 23 -27.95 64.52 -16.06
CA GLU A 23 -28.64 64.02 -14.87
C GLU A 23 -27.80 62.91 -14.20
N GLU A 24 -27.46 63.15 -12.92
CA GLU A 24 -26.80 62.20 -12.04
C GLU A 24 -27.62 60.91 -11.93
N ARG A 25 -27.13 59.82 -12.56
CA ARG A 25 -27.71 58.48 -12.36
C ARG A 25 -27.58 58.07 -10.90
N ASN A 26 -28.73 58.03 -10.22
CA ASN A 26 -28.87 57.57 -8.86
C ASN A 26 -28.30 56.14 -8.75
N LYS A 27 -27.26 55.94 -7.93
CA LYS A 27 -26.43 54.72 -7.89
C LYS A 27 -27.12 53.44 -7.39
N ASN A 28 -28.44 53.47 -7.19
CA ASN A 28 -29.19 52.42 -6.48
C ASN A 28 -30.36 51.81 -7.28
N GLU A 29 -30.59 52.17 -8.54
CA GLU A 29 -31.62 51.54 -9.35
C GLU A 29 -31.07 50.32 -10.08
N VAL A 30 -31.06 49.18 -9.40
CA VAL A 30 -30.81 47.88 -10.04
C VAL A 30 -32.01 47.49 -10.89
N THR A 31 -31.79 47.27 -12.18
CA THR A 31 -32.86 46.89 -13.10
C THR A 31 -33.38 45.48 -12.80
N LEU A 32 -34.67 45.23 -13.05
CA LEU A 32 -35.30 43.91 -12.82
C LEU A 32 -34.59 42.77 -13.58
N LEU A 33 -34.00 43.07 -14.75
CA LEU A 33 -33.19 42.12 -15.52
C LEU A 33 -31.89 41.74 -14.80
N GLU A 34 -31.28 42.69 -14.11
CA GLU A 34 -30.00 42.49 -13.41
C GLU A 34 -30.19 41.67 -12.13
N ILE A 35 -31.29 41.91 -11.40
CA ILE A 35 -31.70 41.08 -10.27
C ILE A 35 -31.96 39.64 -10.73
N LYS A 36 -32.69 39.46 -11.84
CA LYS A 36 -32.99 38.12 -12.38
C LYS A 36 -31.73 37.39 -12.82
N ARG A 37 -30.79 38.08 -13.48
CA ARG A 37 -29.50 37.52 -13.90
C ARG A 37 -28.65 37.14 -12.69
N LYS A 38 -28.61 37.96 -11.65
CA LYS A 38 -27.88 37.68 -10.42
C LYS A 38 -28.43 36.45 -9.70
N VAL A 39 -29.75 36.35 -9.56
CA VAL A 39 -30.42 35.17 -8.97
C VAL A 39 -30.20 33.91 -9.79
N GLN A 40 -30.19 34.01 -11.13
CA GLN A 40 -29.89 32.89 -12.03
C GLN A 40 -28.45 32.40 -11.82
N ASN A 41 -27.49 33.32 -11.82
CA ASN A 41 -26.07 33.02 -11.61
C ASN A 41 -25.81 32.41 -10.22
N GLU A 42 -26.45 32.94 -9.17
CA GLU A 42 -26.33 32.40 -7.81
C GLU A 42 -26.90 30.98 -7.71
N LYS A 43 -28.03 30.68 -8.38
CA LYS A 43 -28.60 29.33 -8.46
C LYS A 43 -27.73 28.35 -9.24
N GLU A 44 -27.09 28.80 -10.31
CA GLU A 44 -26.15 27.97 -11.10
C GLU A 44 -24.87 27.70 -10.32
N ALA A 45 -24.32 28.71 -9.63
CA ALA A 45 -23.16 28.56 -8.75
C ALA A 45 -23.44 27.59 -7.58
N GLN A 46 -24.63 27.66 -6.96
CA GLN A 46 -25.04 26.71 -5.93
C GLN A 46 -25.15 25.27 -6.46
N LYS A 47 -25.63 25.08 -7.70
CA LYS A 47 -25.70 23.75 -8.33
C LYS A 47 -24.31 23.18 -8.62
N ASP A 48 -23.36 24.02 -9.03
CA ASP A 48 -21.99 23.57 -9.30
C ASP A 48 -21.22 23.26 -8.02
N ASP A 49 -21.40 24.03 -6.94
CA ASP A 49 -20.87 23.69 -5.62
C ASP A 49 -21.44 22.35 -5.10
N HIS A 50 -22.73 22.09 -5.35
CA HIS A 50 -23.36 20.82 -4.98
C HIS A 50 -22.88 19.61 -5.82
N LYS A 51 -22.39 19.85 -7.06
CA LYS A 51 -21.75 18.82 -7.90
C LYS A 51 -20.31 18.56 -7.46
N GLN A 52 -19.57 19.59 -7.05
CA GLN A 52 -18.18 19.45 -6.57
C GLN A 52 -18.10 18.69 -5.24
N ARG A 53 -19.14 18.74 -4.40
CA ARG A 53 -19.22 18.00 -3.12
C ARG A 53 -19.36 16.47 -3.24
N LYS A 54 -19.31 15.88 -4.45
CA LYS A 54 -19.72 14.48 -4.67
C LYS A 54 -18.63 13.46 -4.98
N PHE A 55 -17.36 13.75 -4.72
CA PHE A 55 -16.35 12.69 -4.61
C PHE A 55 -15.42 12.96 -3.43
N LYS A 56 -15.82 12.50 -2.24
CA LYS A 56 -14.87 12.33 -1.13
C LYS A 56 -13.98 11.16 -1.50
N ILE A 57 -12.81 11.44 -2.09
CA ILE A 57 -11.79 10.42 -2.32
C ILE A 57 -11.31 9.99 -0.93
N ILE A 58 -11.79 8.84 -0.48
CA ILE A 58 -11.34 8.20 0.74
C ILE A 58 -10.09 7.42 0.37
N ASN A 59 -8.97 7.70 1.03
CA ASN A 59 -7.75 6.91 0.87
C ASN A 59 -7.98 5.55 1.55
N TYR A 60 -8.66 4.63 0.86
CA TYR A 60 -8.88 3.29 1.34
C TYR A 60 -7.59 2.50 1.17
N THR A 61 -6.84 2.33 2.26
CA THR A 61 -5.69 1.43 2.30
C THR A 61 -6.13 0.05 2.78
N SER A 62 -5.33 -0.98 2.53
CA SER A 62 -5.59 -2.34 3.02
C SER A 62 -5.90 -2.35 4.52
N LYS A 63 -5.23 -1.51 5.33
CA LYS A 63 -5.50 -1.37 6.77
C LYS A 63 -6.93 -0.94 7.13
N ASP A 64 -7.62 -0.22 6.25
CA ASP A 64 -9.00 0.27 6.49
C ASP A 64 -10.06 -0.77 6.10
N SER A 65 -9.62 -1.90 5.53
CA SER A 65 -10.53 -2.97 5.16
C SER A 65 -11.02 -3.72 6.38
N LEU A 66 -12.33 -3.99 6.43
CA LEU A 66 -12.91 -4.89 7.43
C LEU A 66 -12.33 -6.31 7.35
N VAL A 67 -11.69 -6.64 6.22
CA VAL A 67 -10.93 -7.87 5.98
C VAL A 67 -9.65 -7.92 6.83
N SER A 68 -9.00 -6.78 7.12
CA SER A 68 -7.80 -6.72 7.97
C SER A 68 -8.02 -7.15 9.42
N LYS A 69 -9.25 -7.18 9.93
CA LYS A 69 -9.54 -7.75 11.26
C LYS A 69 -9.33 -9.28 11.31
N VAL A 70 -9.22 -9.93 10.15
CA VAL A 70 -8.99 -11.37 9.99
C VAL A 70 -7.56 -11.66 9.49
N GLU A 71 -6.80 -10.62 9.12
CA GLU A 71 -5.40 -10.78 8.71
C GLU A 71 -4.57 -11.23 9.90
N LYS A 72 -4.15 -12.51 9.88
CA LYS A 72 -3.22 -13.04 10.86
C LYS A 72 -1.83 -12.48 10.58
N ASP A 73 -1.21 -11.91 11.61
CA ASP A 73 0.16 -11.44 11.53
C ASP A 73 1.11 -12.61 11.25
N PHE A 74 1.98 -12.42 10.27
CA PHE A 74 3.03 -13.39 9.96
C PHE A 74 4.33 -13.02 10.66
N PHE A 75 5.00 -14.04 11.17
CA PHE A 75 6.32 -13.94 11.75
C PHE A 75 7.40 -14.13 10.70
N LEU A 76 8.25 -13.12 10.54
CA LEU A 76 9.43 -13.18 9.70
C LEU A 76 10.64 -13.67 10.51
N TYR A 77 11.40 -14.58 9.91
CA TYR A 77 12.61 -15.17 10.48
C TYR A 77 13.77 -15.05 9.52
N PHE A 78 14.85 -14.47 10.03
CA PHE A 78 16.10 -14.26 9.32
C PHE A 78 17.17 -15.25 9.79
N CYS A 79 18.10 -15.58 8.90
CA CYS A 79 19.26 -16.40 9.22
C CYS A 79 20.08 -15.75 10.34
N PHE A 80 20.44 -16.54 11.36
CA PHE A 80 21.23 -16.04 12.48
C PHE A 80 22.61 -15.51 12.10
N LEU A 81 23.18 -15.99 10.98
CA LEU A 81 24.52 -15.61 10.53
C LEU A 81 24.45 -14.39 9.61
N CYS A 82 23.88 -14.53 8.41
CA CYS A 82 23.90 -13.48 7.38
C CYS A 82 22.67 -12.55 7.37
N GLY A 83 21.62 -12.86 8.14
CA GLY A 83 20.39 -12.06 8.14
C GLY A 83 19.48 -12.22 6.92
N TYR A 84 19.71 -13.22 6.05
CA TYR A 84 18.79 -13.52 4.93
C TYR A 84 17.45 -14.06 5.41
N ASN A 85 16.33 -13.65 4.81
CA ASN A 85 15.00 -14.18 5.14
C ASN A 85 14.93 -15.68 4.80
N CYS A 86 14.69 -16.52 5.81
CA CYS A 86 14.70 -17.97 5.64
C CYS A 86 13.31 -18.61 5.80
N LEU A 87 12.45 -18.01 6.62
CA LEU A 87 11.13 -18.54 6.93
C LEU A 87 10.16 -17.40 7.23
N ILE A 88 8.97 -17.49 6.66
CA ILE A 88 7.79 -16.73 7.07
C ILE A 88 6.77 -17.73 7.57
N SER A 89 6.21 -17.53 8.75
CA SER A 89 5.25 -18.46 9.36
C SER A 89 4.13 -17.71 10.08
N GLU A 90 2.95 -18.29 10.07
CA GLU A 90 1.80 -17.81 10.85
C GLU A 90 1.98 -18.01 12.36
N THR A 91 2.78 -18.98 12.79
CA THR A 91 2.97 -19.34 14.21
C THR A 91 4.38 -18.99 14.67
N ASP A 92 4.54 -18.55 15.92
CA ASP A 92 5.88 -18.29 16.45
C ASP A 92 6.62 -19.61 16.65
N VAL A 93 7.80 -19.71 16.04
CA VAL A 93 8.73 -20.83 16.16
C VAL A 93 9.16 -21.06 17.62
N ALA A 94 9.09 -20.04 18.49
CA ALA A 94 9.35 -20.18 19.91
C ALA A 94 8.33 -21.04 20.66
N ASP A 95 7.06 -21.02 20.21
CA ASP A 95 5.94 -21.74 20.85
C ASP A 95 5.83 -23.20 20.36
N LEU A 96 6.61 -23.57 19.35
CA LEU A 96 6.60 -24.90 18.78
C LEU A 96 7.33 -25.90 19.68
N PRO A 97 6.89 -27.17 19.68
CA PRO A 97 7.54 -28.22 20.46
C PRO A 97 8.98 -28.41 20.01
N ARG A 98 9.85 -28.73 20.99
CA ARG A 98 11.26 -29.03 20.75
C ARG A 98 11.51 -30.52 20.93
N ARG A 99 12.33 -31.06 20.06
CA ARG A 99 12.74 -32.46 20.11
C ARG A 99 13.70 -32.68 21.28
N THR A 100 13.46 -33.71 22.07
CA THR A 100 14.24 -34.04 23.27
C THR A 100 15.68 -34.46 22.99
N THR A 101 15.94 -35.02 21.81
CA THR A 101 17.27 -35.59 21.46
C THR A 101 18.34 -34.55 21.19
N ASP A 102 17.97 -33.44 20.55
CA ASP A 102 18.91 -32.42 20.05
C ASP A 102 18.42 -30.98 20.25
N GLY A 103 17.25 -30.77 20.86
CA GLY A 103 16.68 -29.45 21.08
C GLY A 103 16.19 -28.75 19.81
N SER A 104 16.13 -29.46 18.69
CA SER A 104 15.64 -28.93 17.42
C SER A 104 14.14 -28.62 17.51
N ILE A 105 13.75 -27.50 16.93
CA ILE A 105 12.38 -27.03 16.89
C ILE A 105 11.63 -27.84 15.83
N ILE A 106 10.52 -28.46 16.24
CA ILE A 106 9.70 -29.31 15.39
C ILE A 106 8.70 -28.40 14.67
N PHE A 107 8.89 -28.22 13.37
CA PHE A 107 8.05 -27.37 12.53
C PHE A 107 7.07 -28.22 11.69
N PRO A 108 5.77 -28.26 12.04
CA PRO A 108 4.77 -29.03 11.31
C PRO A 108 4.30 -28.27 10.06
N PHE A 109 5.10 -28.33 9.00
CA PHE A 109 4.89 -27.52 7.80
C PHE A 109 3.56 -27.80 7.07
N LYS A 110 2.96 -28.98 7.25
CA LYS A 110 1.65 -29.30 6.67
C LYS A 110 0.47 -28.65 7.40
N LYS A 111 0.63 -28.29 8.67
CA LYS A 111 -0.43 -27.72 9.52
C LYS A 111 -0.40 -26.20 9.59
N ILE A 112 0.76 -25.60 9.34
CA ILE A 112 1.00 -24.16 9.51
C ILE A 112 1.14 -23.51 8.14
N VAL A 113 0.47 -22.37 7.92
CA VAL A 113 0.69 -21.55 6.72
C VAL A 113 2.07 -20.91 6.80
N HIS A 114 2.90 -21.14 5.79
CA HIS A 114 4.29 -20.75 5.82
C HIS A 114 4.89 -20.58 4.41
N LYS A 115 6.00 -19.85 4.34
CA LYS A 115 6.82 -19.70 3.13
C LYS A 115 8.29 -19.92 3.47
N LYS A 116 8.93 -20.84 2.75
CA LYS A 116 10.32 -21.28 2.97
C LYS A 116 11.22 -20.66 1.91
N PHE A 117 12.37 -20.13 2.33
CA PHE A 117 13.38 -19.54 1.44
C PHE A 117 14.74 -20.24 1.53
N HIS A 118 14.79 -21.38 2.22
CA HIS A 118 16.00 -22.19 2.39
C HIS A 118 16.11 -23.29 1.33
N LYS A 119 17.29 -23.91 1.25
CA LYS A 119 17.58 -25.01 0.31
C LYS A 119 17.80 -26.30 1.09
N THR A 120 17.19 -27.40 0.65
CA THR A 120 17.46 -28.73 1.19
C THR A 120 18.53 -29.42 0.36
N LYS A 121 19.58 -29.93 1.01
CA LYS A 121 20.59 -30.77 0.36
C LYS A 121 19.99 -32.14 0.05
N LYS A 122 20.29 -32.66 -1.15
CA LYS A 122 19.85 -34.00 -1.59
C LYS A 122 20.66 -35.12 -0.95
N GLU A 123 21.89 -34.84 -0.57
CA GLU A 123 22.75 -35.77 0.16
C GLU A 123 22.25 -35.93 1.59
N HIS A 124 22.21 -37.18 2.05
CA HIS A 124 21.90 -37.50 3.42
C HIS A 124 23.16 -37.77 4.22
N ILE A 125 23.05 -37.60 5.52
CA ILE A 125 24.04 -38.05 6.50
C ILE A 125 23.37 -39.03 7.46
N LEU A 126 24.16 -39.94 8.00
CA LEU A 126 23.74 -40.85 9.06
C LEU A 126 24.29 -40.36 10.38
N ILE A 127 23.41 -40.19 11.37
CA ILE A 127 23.79 -39.83 12.73
C ILE A 127 23.46 -40.99 13.64
N ARG A 128 24.48 -41.48 14.37
CA ARG A 128 24.29 -42.46 15.45
C ARG A 128 23.75 -41.72 16.68
N ARG A 129 22.57 -42.11 17.15
CA ARG A 129 21.94 -41.59 18.36
C ARG A 129 22.16 -42.56 19.52
N LYS A 130 21.62 -42.20 20.70
CA LYS A 130 21.62 -43.09 21.86
C LYS A 130 20.85 -44.38 21.51
N GLU A 131 21.19 -45.48 22.20
CA GLU A 131 20.57 -46.81 22.00
C GLU A 131 20.82 -47.43 20.62
N ASP A 132 21.94 -47.07 19.99
CA ASP A 132 22.37 -47.61 18.69
C ASP A 132 21.43 -47.33 17.50
N ALA A 133 20.49 -46.39 17.68
CA ALA A 133 19.60 -45.93 16.63
C ALA A 133 20.35 -45.09 15.59
N LEU A 134 20.18 -45.41 14.32
CA LEU A 134 20.67 -44.62 13.19
C LEU A 134 19.58 -43.68 12.70
N GLU A 135 19.92 -42.40 12.53
CA GLU A 135 19.03 -41.37 12.02
C GLU A 135 19.56 -40.83 10.68
N VAL A 136 18.72 -40.92 9.64
CA VAL A 136 18.97 -40.29 8.33
C VAL A 136 18.57 -38.83 8.40
N GLN A 137 19.47 -37.93 7.97
CA GLN A 137 19.18 -36.50 7.92
C GLN A 137 19.61 -35.89 6.59
N PHE A 138 18.70 -35.13 5.97
CA PHE A 138 18.99 -34.26 4.84
C PHE A 138 19.10 -32.83 5.35
N ARG A 139 20.28 -32.22 5.22
CA ARG A 139 20.55 -30.90 5.78
C ARG A 139 19.79 -29.80 5.04
N ILE A 140 19.20 -28.89 5.79
CA ILE A 140 18.64 -27.64 5.29
C ILE A 140 19.66 -26.52 5.52
N LEU A 141 19.95 -25.79 4.44
CA LEU A 141 20.91 -24.71 4.41
C LEU A 141 20.24 -23.38 4.11
N CYS A 142 20.79 -22.31 4.69
CA CYS A 142 20.49 -20.96 4.24
C CYS A 142 20.83 -20.80 2.76
N LYS A 143 19.94 -20.17 1.99
CA LYS A 143 20.10 -20.01 0.53
C LYS A 143 21.29 -19.13 0.13
N GLU A 144 21.61 -18.13 0.96
CA GLU A 144 22.69 -17.17 0.70
C GLU A 144 24.04 -17.63 1.25
N CYS A 145 24.17 -17.78 2.58
CA CYS A 145 25.47 -18.10 3.20
C CYS A 145 25.76 -19.60 3.32
N GLY A 146 24.81 -20.48 2.98
CA GLY A 146 25.00 -21.93 3.04
C GLY A 146 25.08 -22.52 4.47
N VAL A 147 24.93 -21.70 5.52
CA VAL A 147 24.98 -22.19 6.91
C VAL A 147 23.85 -23.21 7.16
N PRO A 148 24.11 -24.31 7.88
CA PRO A 148 23.08 -25.29 8.22
C PRO A 148 22.11 -24.70 9.26
N ILE A 149 20.82 -24.69 8.90
CA ILE A 149 19.73 -24.16 9.72
C ILE A 149 18.74 -25.24 10.16
N GLY A 150 18.88 -26.47 9.69
CA GLY A 150 18.03 -27.57 10.13
C GLY A 150 18.23 -28.82 9.30
N TYR A 151 17.27 -29.72 9.38
CA TYR A 151 17.22 -30.95 8.60
C TYR A 151 15.80 -31.50 8.45
N VAL A 152 15.66 -32.47 7.54
CA VAL A 152 14.50 -33.32 7.37
C VAL A 152 14.94 -34.78 7.33
N ASN A 153 14.05 -35.70 7.71
CA ASN A 153 14.36 -37.14 7.76
C ASN A 153 14.12 -37.84 6.43
N SER A 154 13.21 -37.29 5.60
CA SER A 154 13.01 -37.70 4.21
C SER A 154 12.83 -36.47 3.31
N LEU A 155 13.20 -36.62 2.04
CA LEU A 155 12.90 -35.67 0.96
C LEU A 155 11.49 -35.85 0.39
N ASP A 156 10.80 -36.92 0.77
CA ASP A 156 9.44 -37.19 0.33
C ASP A 156 8.48 -36.08 0.79
N GLN A 157 7.49 -35.77 -0.05
CA GLN A 157 6.44 -34.80 0.30
C GLN A 157 5.57 -35.28 1.47
N ASP A 158 5.64 -36.58 1.79
CA ASP A 158 4.94 -37.17 2.92
C ASP A 158 5.53 -36.84 4.27
N ASN A 159 6.80 -36.39 4.31
CA ASN A 159 7.41 -35.95 5.54
C ASN A 159 6.53 -34.88 6.21
N ALA A 160 6.22 -35.04 7.49
CA ALA A 160 5.29 -34.15 8.19
C ALA A 160 6.00 -32.97 8.87
N PHE A 161 7.31 -33.12 9.12
CA PHE A 161 8.04 -32.22 10.01
C PHE A 161 9.37 -31.76 9.39
N ILE A 162 9.70 -30.50 9.68
CA ILE A 162 11.03 -29.94 9.49
C ILE A 162 11.63 -29.70 10.87
N TYR A 163 12.90 -30.05 11.06
CA TYR A 163 13.60 -29.85 12.33
C TYR A 163 14.58 -28.70 12.16
N TYR A 164 14.26 -27.54 12.74
CA TYR A 164 15.15 -26.38 12.73
C TYR A 164 16.02 -26.37 13.98
N TYR A 165 17.30 -26.02 13.87
CA TYR A 165 18.12 -25.87 15.07
C TYR A 165 17.65 -24.68 15.92
N SER A 166 17.96 -24.75 17.21
CA SER A 166 17.61 -23.71 18.19
C SER A 166 18.18 -22.33 17.83
N TYR A 167 19.33 -22.29 17.16
CA TYR A 167 20.04 -21.07 16.78
C TYR A 167 19.72 -20.59 15.36
N SER A 168 18.87 -21.27 14.60
CA SER A 168 18.74 -21.05 13.16
C SER A 168 18.23 -19.67 12.77
N PHE A 169 17.37 -19.08 13.60
CA PHE A 169 16.59 -17.92 13.25
C PHE A 169 16.67 -16.78 14.26
N VAL A 170 16.54 -15.57 13.74
CA VAL A 170 16.36 -14.33 14.51
C VAL A 170 15.16 -13.54 13.97
N ARG A 171 14.46 -12.81 14.83
CA ARG A 171 13.23 -12.04 14.47
C ARG A 171 13.52 -10.71 13.77
N SER A 172 14.74 -10.19 13.88
CA SER A 172 15.18 -8.98 13.21
C SER A 172 16.48 -9.26 12.46
N GLN A 173 16.59 -8.73 11.25
CA GLN A 173 17.78 -8.86 10.41
C GLN A 173 19.03 -8.31 11.12
N THR A 174 18.92 -7.18 11.82
CA THR A 174 20.03 -6.53 12.55
C THR A 174 20.56 -7.36 13.72
N LYS A 175 19.80 -8.36 14.19
CA LYS A 175 20.24 -9.25 15.28
C LYS A 175 21.10 -10.42 14.78
N SER A 176 21.31 -10.57 13.46
CA SER A 176 22.21 -11.59 12.94
C SER A 176 23.66 -11.29 13.34
N ARG A 177 24.51 -12.32 13.40
CA ARG A 177 25.91 -12.19 13.81
C ARG A 177 26.67 -11.22 12.90
N LEU A 178 26.47 -11.32 11.58
CA LEU A 178 27.16 -10.48 10.61
C LEU A 178 26.94 -8.99 10.88
N PHE A 179 25.74 -8.55 11.25
CA PHE A 179 25.48 -7.14 11.54
C PHE A 179 25.97 -6.71 12.93
N LYS A 180 26.02 -7.63 13.90
CA LYS A 180 26.59 -7.35 15.23
C LYS A 180 28.09 -7.09 15.15
N ASP A 181 28.80 -7.86 14.35
CA ASP A 181 30.26 -7.77 14.23
C ASP A 181 30.70 -6.50 13.49
N ILE A 182 29.84 -5.91 12.65
CA ILE A 182 30.09 -4.64 11.94
C ILE A 182 29.80 -3.41 12.82
N SER A 183 29.01 -3.57 13.89
CA SER A 183 28.56 -2.46 14.74
C SER A 183 29.50 -2.19 15.94
N LEU A 184 30.70 -2.77 15.94
CA LEU A 184 31.76 -2.61 16.94
C LEU A 184 32.96 -1.88 16.31
#